data_AF-A0A6A8AUF1-F1
#
_entry.id   AF-A0A6A8AUF1-F1
#
_cell.length_a   1.000
_cell.length_b   1.000
_cell.length_c   1.000
_cell.angle_alpha   90.00
_cell.angle_beta   90.00
_cell.angle_gamma   90.00
#
_symmetry.space_group_name_H-M   'P 1'
#
loop_
_entity.id
_entity.type
_entity.pdbx_description
1 polymer ?
#
loop_
_entity_poly.entity_id
_entity_poly.type
_entity_poly.pdbx_seq_one_letter_code
_entity_poly.pdbx_strand_id
1 'polypeptide(L)' 'MSRKLTEFEKKVYDFIKEHNEMIVSNVPKNMSGAIPNLINAGLLERFRKPTSPWASKKKTFVKVINKKRL' A
#
# COMPACT_ATOMS: atom_id res chain seq x y z
N MET A 1 14.03 -14.37 -5.54
CA MET A 1 13.11 -15.32 -4.86
C MET A 1 11.68 -14.84 -5.04
N SER A 2 10.86 -15.55 -5.81
CA SER A 2 9.44 -15.23 -5.98
C SER A 2 8.66 -15.74 -4.77
N ARG A 3 8.42 -14.88 -3.77
CA ARG A 3 7.58 -15.24 -2.61
C ARG A 3 6.14 -15.42 -3.10
N LYS A 4 5.55 -16.58 -2.84
CA LYS A 4 4.10 -16.78 -3.00
C LYS A 4 3.40 -15.93 -1.96
N LEU A 5 2.56 -15.00 -2.39
CA LEU A 5 1.71 -14.20 -1.50
C LEU A 5 0.81 -15.13 -0.70
N THR A 6 0.79 -14.92 0.61
CA THR A 6 -0.18 -15.57 1.50
C THR A 6 -1.60 -15.07 1.20
N GLU A 7 -2.61 -15.85 1.57
CA GLU A 7 -4.01 -15.43 1.42
C GLU A 7 -4.31 -14.12 2.18
N PHE A 8 -3.62 -13.91 3.30
CA PHE A 8 -3.70 -12.67 4.05
C PHE A 8 -3.12 -11.47 3.27
N GLU A 9 -1.94 -11.62 2.68
CA GLU A 9 -1.33 -10.57 1.85
C GLU A 9 -2.18 -10.26 0.62
N LYS A 10 -2.84 -11.26 0.02
CA LYS A 10 -3.81 -11.04 -1.06
C LYS A 10 -5.01 -10.21 -0.58
N LYS A 11 -5.61 -10.54 0.57
CA LYS A 11 -6.70 -9.74 1.13
C LYS A 11 -6.30 -8.30 1.38
N VAL A 12 -5.10 -8.07 1.93
CA VAL A 12 -4.57 -6.72 2.15
C VAL A 12 -4.33 -6.00 0.82
N TYR A 13 -3.80 -6.70 -0.18
CA TYR A 13 -3.62 -6.14 -1.51
C TYR A 13 -4.96 -5.74 -2.15
N ASP A 14 -5.97 -6.61 -2.11
CA ASP A 14 -7.30 -6.33 -2.66
C ASP A 14 -7.97 -5.16 -1.92
N PHE A 15 -7.86 -5.10 -0.59
CA PHE A 15 -8.36 -3.96 0.20
C PHE A 15 -7.71 -2.63 -0.24
N ILE A 16 -6.39 -2.60 -0.40
CA ILE A 16 -5.68 -1.38 -0.85
C ILE A 16 -6.03 -1.08 -2.32
N LYS A 17 -6.28 -2.10 -3.14
CA LYS A 17 -6.68 -1.97 -4.55
C LYS A 17 -8.06 -1.35 -4.71
N GLU A 18 -9.04 -1.75 -3.89
CA GLU A 18 -10.37 -1.14 -3.88
C GLU A 18 -10.30 0.36 -3.52
N HIS A 19 -9.42 0.72 -2.58
CA HIS A 19 -9.22 2.12 -2.21
C HIS A 19 -8.34 2.92 -3.18
N ASN A 20 -7.70 2.27 -4.18
CA ASN A 20 -6.65 2.80 -5.07
C ASN A 20 -5.41 3.35 -4.35
N GLU A 21 -5.62 4.33 -3.49
CA GLU A 21 -4.62 5.05 -2.72
C GLU A 21 -5.13 5.27 -1.30
N MET A 22 -4.32 4.94 -0.29
CA MET A 22 -4.71 5.15 1.09
C MET A 22 -3.54 5.59 1.98
N ILE A 23 -3.89 6.30 3.05
CA ILE A 23 -2.93 6.69 4.09
C ILE A 23 -2.57 5.43 4.89
N VAL A 24 -1.27 5.19 5.13
CA VAL A 24 -0.80 4.03 5.91
C VAL A 24 -1.42 4.00 7.30
N SER A 25 -1.63 5.17 7.93
CA SER A 25 -2.28 5.30 9.23
C SER A 25 -3.76 4.91 9.24
N ASN A 26 -4.44 4.91 8.09
CA ASN A 26 -5.82 4.43 7.98
C ASN A 26 -5.90 2.92 7.75
N VAL A 27 -4.77 2.26 7.46
CA VAL A 27 -4.73 0.80 7.34
C VAL A 27 -4.91 0.21 8.73
N PRO A 28 -5.83 -0.75 8.91
CA PRO A 28 -5.96 -1.49 10.15
C PRO A 28 -4.60 -2.07 10.61
N LYS A 29 -4.26 -1.93 11.90
CA LYS A 29 -2.94 -2.35 12.43
C LYS A 29 -2.61 -3.81 12.14
N ASN A 30 -3.62 -4.68 12.19
CA ASN A 30 -3.52 -6.10 11.84
C ASN A 30 -3.10 -6.34 10.38
N MET A 31 -3.50 -5.46 9.44
CA MET A 31 -3.11 -5.53 8.03
C MET A 31 -1.77 -4.83 7.74
N SER A 32 -1.36 -3.89 8.60
CA SER A 32 -0.16 -3.07 8.37
C SER A 32 1.13 -3.89 8.24
N GLY A 33 1.21 -5.06 8.88
CA GLY A 33 2.36 -5.96 8.80
C GLY A 33 2.59 -6.57 7.40
N ALA A 34 1.54 -6.67 6.59
CA ALA A 34 1.64 -7.17 5.21
C ALA A 34 2.11 -6.10 4.21
N ILE A 35 1.92 -4.82 4.52
CA ILE A 35 2.33 -3.70 3.65
C ILE A 35 3.82 -3.77 3.25
N PRO A 36 4.79 -3.89 4.18
CA PRO A 36 6.20 -3.94 3.81
C PRO A 36 6.54 -5.13 2.91
N ASN A 37 5.89 -6.29 3.11
CA ASN A 37 6.07 -7.46 2.25
C ASN A 37 5.55 -7.20 0.84
N LEU A 38 4.36 -6.60 0.72
CA LEU A 38 3.74 -6.24 -0.56
C LEU A 38 4.56 -5.19 -1.34
N ILE A 39 5.18 -4.24 -0.63
CA ILE A 39 6.11 -3.28 -1.22
C ILE A 39 7.37 -4.00 -1.73
N ASN A 40 7.95 -4.90 -0.92
CA ASN A 40 9.14 -5.67 -1.32
C ASN A 40 8.84 -6.63 -2.49
N ALA A 41 7.60 -7.10 -2.61
CA ALA A 41 7.12 -7.87 -3.76
C ALA A 41 6.88 -7.02 -5.02
N GLY A 42 6.98 -5.69 -4.92
CA GLY A 42 6.77 -4.76 -6.04
C GLY A 42 5.30 -4.61 -6.45
N LEU A 43 4.36 -4.88 -5.54
CA LEU A 43 2.92 -4.78 -5.77
C LEU A 43 2.35 -3.45 -5.28
N LEU A 44 2.99 -2.86 -4.27
CA LEU A 44 2.61 -1.58 -3.68
C LEU A 44 3.78 -0.61 -3.74
N GLU A 45 3.45 0.67 -3.90
CA GLU A 45 4.38 1.78 -3.74
C GLU A 45 4.04 2.58 -2.50
N ARG A 46 5.08 3.02 -1.78
CA ARG A 46 4.94 3.99 -0.68
C ARG A 46 5.46 5.35 -1.13
N PHE A 47 4.71 6.41 -0.82
CA PHE A 47 5.15 7.77 -1.06
C PHE A 47 4.59 8.71 0.02
N ARG A 48 5.12 9.92 0.08
CA ARG A 48 4.68 10.94 1.05
C ARG A 48 4.09 12.13 0.33
N LYS A 49 2.84 12.48 0.66
CA LYS A 49 2.19 13.69 0.14
C LYS A 49 1.45 14.45 1.25
N PRO A 50 1.29 15.78 1.13
CA PRO A 50 0.38 16.52 1.99
C PRO A 50 -1.06 16.10 1.70
N THR A 51 -1.92 16.08 2.73
CA THR A 51 -3.37 15.81 2.56
C THR A 51 -4.14 17.02 2.05
N SER A 52 -3.58 18.22 2.21
CA SER A 52 -4.18 19.50 1.79
C SER A 52 -3.04 20.46 1.41
N PRO A 53 -3.24 21.40 0.47
CA PRO A 53 -2.23 22.38 0.08
C PRO A 53 -1.60 23.17 1.23
N TRP A 54 -2.36 23.37 2.31
CA TRP A 54 -1.95 24.12 3.50
C TRP A 54 -1.40 23.22 4.63
N ALA A 55 -1.33 21.90 4.39
CA ALA A 55 -0.87 20.97 5.41
C ALA A 55 0.66 21.04 5.56
N SER A 56 1.12 21.48 6.74
CA SER A 56 2.55 21.55 7.07
C SER A 56 3.23 20.17 7.13
N LYS A 57 2.48 19.10 7.45
CA LYS A 57 3.00 17.73 7.56
C LYS A 57 2.56 16.86 6.38
N LYS A 58 3.53 16.18 5.77
CA LYS A 58 3.28 15.12 4.78
C LYS A 58 2.87 13.83 5.49
N LYS A 59 1.86 13.13 4.97
CA LYS A 59 1.49 11.78 5.43
C LYS A 59 2.04 10.74 4.47
N THR A 60 2.25 9.52 4.97
CA THR A 60 2.66 8.38 4.16
C THR A 60 1.43 7.73 3.55
N PHE A 61 1.45 7.57 2.25
CA PHE A 61 0.43 6.91 1.46
C PHE A 61 1.00 5.64 0.84
N VAL A 62 0.11 4.70 0.57
CA VAL A 62 0.36 3.50 -0.22
C VAL A 62 -0.60 3.45 -1.39
N LYS A 63 -0.09 3.02 -2.54
CA LYS A 63 -0.87 2.84 -3.76
C LYS A 63 -0.52 1.50 -4.40
N VAL A 64 -1.50 0.89 -5.05
CA VAL A 64 -1.27 -0.31 -5.86
C VAL A 64 -0.51 0.04 -7.13
N ILE A 65 0.61 -0.64 -7.35
CA ILE A 65 1.29 -0.64 -8.63
C ILE A 65 0.64 -1.75 -9.45
N ASN A 66 -0.32 -1.37 -10.29
CA ASN A 66 -0.80 -2.31 -11.29
C ASN A 66 0.30 -2.41 -12.35
N LYS A 67 1.19 -3.40 -12.20
CA LYS A 67 2.18 -3.72 -13.23
C LYS A 67 1.39 -4.29 -14.42
N LYS A 68 0.83 -3.41 -15.26
CA LYS A 68 0.53 -3.75 -16.64
C LYS A 68 1.87 -4.20 -17.22
N ARG A 69 2.09 -5.51 -17.26
CA ARG A 69 3.13 -6.10 -18.09
C ARG A 69 2.78 -5.66 -19.52
N LEU A 70 3.50 -4.65 -19.99
CA LEU A 70 3.74 -4.41 -21.41
C LEU A 70 4.40 -5.65 -22.01
#